data_AF-A0A3S4FQV3-F1
#
_entry.id   AF-A0A3S4FQV3-F1
#
_cell.length_a   1.000
_cell.length_b   1.000
_cell.length_c   1.000
_cell.angle_alpha   90.00
_cell.angle_beta   90.00
_cell.angle_gamma   90.00
#
_symmetry.space_group_name_H-M   'P 1'
#
loop_
_entity.id
_entity.type
_entity.pdbx_description
1 polymer ?
#
loop_
_entity_poly.entity_id
_entity_poly.type
_entity_poly.pdbx_seq_one_letter_code
_entity_poly.pdbx_strand_id
1 'polypeptide(L)'
;MSWEQAFDVMEEKFKTSLKEKGPEAIGMFGSGQWTIWEGYAAAKLFKAGFRSNNIDPNARHCMASAVVGFMRTFGMDEPMGCYDDIEQADAFVLWGSNMAEMHPILWSRITNRRLSDPNVKVAVLSTFQHRSFELADNGIVFTPQSDLVILNYIANYIIQNNAVNQDFFTKHVNLRKGATDIGYGLRPTHPLEKAAKNPGSDASEPMSFDEYKAFVAEYTLDKTAEMTGVPKISWNSWRSSTPIRISA
;
A
#
# COMPACT_ATOMS: atom_id res chain seq x y z
N MET A 1 -3.81 5.81 -43.67
CA MET A 1 -3.98 4.36 -43.82
C MET A 1 -5.40 3.98 -43.39
N SER A 2 -5.98 2.93 -43.95
CA SER A 2 -7.24 2.34 -43.45
C SER A 2 -6.99 1.44 -42.23
N TRP A 3 -8.05 1.05 -41.52
CA TRP A 3 -7.96 0.04 -40.46
C TRP A 3 -7.39 -1.29 -40.94
N GLU A 4 -7.78 -1.73 -42.14
CA GLU A 4 -7.22 -2.94 -42.78
C GLU A 4 -5.71 -2.82 -42.95
N GLN A 5 -5.24 -1.72 -43.54
CA GLN A 5 -3.80 -1.48 -43.72
C GLN A 5 -3.05 -1.40 -42.38
N ALA A 6 -3.66 -0.84 -41.34
CA ALA A 6 -3.06 -0.81 -40.00
C ALA A 6 -2.92 -2.23 -39.42
N PHE A 7 -3.96 -3.05 -39.55
CA PHE A 7 -3.93 -4.43 -39.07
C PHE A 7 -3.04 -5.34 -39.90
N ASP A 8 -2.91 -5.14 -41.21
CA ASP A 8 -1.97 -5.88 -42.06
C ASP A 8 -0.53 -5.73 -41.54
N VAL A 9 -0.14 -4.51 -41.19
CA VAL A 9 1.19 -4.23 -40.60
C VAL A 9 1.32 -4.87 -39.21
N MET A 10 0.31 -4.75 -38.36
CA MET A 10 0.33 -5.39 -37.04
C MET A 10 0.45 -6.92 -37.14
N GLU A 11 -0.32 -7.54 -38.03
CA GLU A 11 -0.30 -8.97 -38.30
C GLU A 11 1.09 -9.43 -38.76
N GLU A 12 1.68 -8.73 -39.74
CA GLU A 12 3.03 -9.04 -40.24
C GLU A 12 4.07 -8.97 -39.12
N LYS A 13 4.05 -7.92 -38.30
CA LYS A 13 5.02 -7.74 -37.20
C LYS A 13 4.84 -8.73 -36.06
N PHE A 14 3.59 -9.03 -35.67
CA PHE A 14 3.32 -10.03 -34.64
C PHE A 14 3.71 -11.42 -35.13
N LYS A 15 3.31 -11.84 -36.34
CA LYS A 15 3.66 -13.14 -36.90
C LYS A 15 5.17 -13.30 -37.06
N THR A 16 5.87 -12.27 -37.52
CA THR A 16 7.34 -12.28 -37.63
C THR A 16 7.99 -12.46 -36.26
N SER A 17 7.59 -11.65 -35.26
CA SER A 17 8.15 -11.75 -33.90
C SER A 17 7.88 -13.10 -33.24
N LEU A 18 6.66 -13.64 -33.42
CA LEU A 18 6.28 -14.96 -32.93
C LEU A 18 7.08 -16.08 -33.62
N LYS A 19 7.30 -15.98 -34.94
CA LYS A 19 8.08 -16.98 -35.70
C LYS A 19 9.55 -16.98 -35.31
N GLU A 20 10.15 -15.80 -35.14
CA GLU A 20 11.59 -15.66 -34.88
C GLU A 20 11.97 -15.85 -33.42
N LYS A 21 11.13 -15.37 -32.49
CA LYS A 21 11.50 -15.25 -31.06
C LYS A 21 10.44 -15.82 -30.11
N GLY A 22 9.29 -16.27 -30.62
CA GLY A 22 8.23 -16.86 -29.81
C GLY A 22 7.39 -15.84 -28.99
N PRO A 23 6.49 -16.34 -28.12
CA PRO A 23 5.54 -15.51 -27.36
C PRO A 23 6.15 -14.49 -26.38
N GLU A 24 7.38 -14.71 -25.92
CA GLU A 24 8.07 -13.82 -24.98
C GLU A 24 8.57 -12.52 -25.64
N ALA A 25 8.55 -12.44 -26.98
CA ALA A 25 9.00 -11.27 -27.73
C ALA A 25 7.88 -10.28 -28.10
N ILE A 26 6.64 -10.59 -27.75
CA ILE A 26 5.50 -9.67 -27.90
C ILE A 26 5.00 -9.23 -26.53
N GLY A 27 4.27 -8.12 -26.47
CA GLY A 27 3.69 -7.64 -25.22
C GLY A 27 2.57 -6.64 -25.41
N MET A 28 1.82 -6.42 -24.34
CA MET A 28 0.75 -5.43 -24.24
C MET A 28 0.86 -4.69 -22.92
N PHE A 29 0.74 -3.36 -22.99
CA PHE A 29 0.62 -2.52 -21.80
C PHE A 29 -0.83 -2.08 -21.65
N GLY A 30 -1.52 -2.64 -20.67
CA GLY A 30 -2.95 -2.44 -20.45
C GLY A 30 -3.27 -1.23 -19.58
N SER A 31 -4.55 -1.08 -19.23
CA SER A 31 -5.00 0.04 -18.39
C SER A 31 -6.06 -0.38 -17.38
N GLY A 32 -5.98 0.14 -16.16
CA GLY A 32 -7.08 0.09 -15.18
C GLY A 32 -8.29 0.96 -15.56
N GLN A 33 -8.19 1.73 -16.64
CA GLN A 33 -9.28 2.53 -17.21
C GLN A 33 -10.05 1.77 -18.30
N TRP A 34 -9.65 0.54 -18.62
CA TRP A 34 -10.43 -0.32 -19.49
C TRP A 34 -11.76 -0.68 -18.83
N THR A 35 -12.74 -0.94 -19.69
CA THR A 35 -13.90 -1.70 -19.25
C THR A 35 -13.48 -3.10 -18.80
N ILE A 36 -14.29 -3.72 -17.95
CA ILE A 36 -14.04 -5.08 -17.45
C ILE A 36 -13.85 -6.06 -18.62
N TRP A 37 -14.69 -5.96 -19.66
CA TRP A 37 -14.65 -6.88 -20.79
C TRP A 37 -13.48 -6.63 -21.74
N GLU A 38 -13.01 -5.39 -21.92
CA GLU A 38 -11.77 -5.12 -22.67
C GLU A 38 -10.56 -5.77 -21.99
N GLY A 39 -10.44 -5.60 -20.67
CA GLY A 39 -9.39 -6.25 -19.89
C GLY A 39 -9.46 -7.78 -19.96
N TYR A 40 -10.66 -8.35 -19.86
CA TYR A 40 -10.87 -9.79 -20.00
C TYR A 40 -10.53 -10.32 -21.40
N ALA A 41 -10.95 -9.61 -22.45
CA ALA A 41 -10.64 -9.96 -23.84
C ALA A 41 -9.14 -9.88 -24.12
N ALA A 42 -8.47 -8.82 -23.67
CA ALA A 42 -7.02 -8.65 -23.76
C ALA A 42 -6.27 -9.79 -23.05
N ALA A 43 -6.70 -10.15 -21.83
CA ALA A 43 -6.13 -11.26 -21.09
C ALA A 43 -6.27 -12.59 -21.85
N LYS A 44 -7.44 -12.88 -22.42
CA LYS A 44 -7.65 -14.09 -23.25
C LYS A 44 -6.79 -14.07 -24.51
N LEU A 45 -6.74 -12.95 -25.22
CA LEU A 45 -5.94 -12.79 -26.43
C LEU A 45 -4.46 -13.12 -26.15
N PHE A 46 -3.89 -12.53 -25.12
CA PHE A 46 -2.47 -12.72 -24.79
C PHE A 46 -2.19 -14.07 -24.14
N LYS A 47 -2.91 -14.42 -23.08
CA LYS A 47 -2.59 -15.60 -22.25
C LYS A 47 -3.01 -16.91 -22.90
N ALA A 48 -4.19 -16.94 -23.54
CA ALA A 48 -4.72 -18.16 -24.16
C ALA A 48 -4.47 -18.21 -25.67
N GLY A 49 -4.60 -17.08 -26.37
CA GLY A 49 -4.37 -16.99 -27.82
C GLY A 49 -2.88 -17.04 -28.17
N PHE A 50 -2.15 -15.98 -27.84
CA PHE A 50 -0.72 -15.88 -28.13
C PHE A 50 0.18 -16.65 -27.17
N ARG A 51 -0.37 -17.16 -26.06
CA ARG A 51 0.35 -17.90 -25.02
C ARG A 51 1.52 -17.10 -24.42
N SER A 52 1.32 -15.80 -24.27
CA SER A 52 2.27 -14.87 -23.65
C SER A 52 1.69 -14.29 -22.36
N ASN A 53 2.52 -14.20 -21.33
CA ASN A 53 2.19 -13.52 -20.08
C ASN A 53 2.66 -12.06 -20.05
N ASN A 54 3.23 -11.55 -21.14
CA ASN A 54 3.70 -10.16 -21.27
C ASN A 54 2.51 -9.19 -21.47
N ILE A 55 1.57 -9.22 -20.53
CA ILE A 55 0.47 -8.28 -20.41
C ILE A 55 0.47 -7.75 -18.97
N ASP A 56 0.74 -6.45 -18.81
CA ASP A 56 0.75 -5.80 -17.50
C ASP A 56 0.14 -4.40 -17.64
N PRO A 57 -0.68 -3.93 -16.69
CA PRO A 57 -1.39 -2.65 -16.81
C PRO A 57 -0.62 -1.48 -16.18
N ASN A 58 -1.04 -0.25 -16.49
CA ASN A 58 -0.61 0.93 -15.73
C ASN A 58 -0.87 0.82 -14.21
N ALA A 59 -1.84 0.01 -13.77
CA ALA A 59 -2.10 -0.27 -12.36
C ALA A 59 -0.91 -0.92 -11.63
N ARG A 60 0.08 -1.47 -12.36
CA ARG A 60 1.39 -1.86 -11.79
C ARG A 60 2.08 -0.71 -11.05
N HIS A 61 1.97 0.50 -11.59
CA HIS A 61 2.55 1.70 -11.00
C HIS A 61 1.71 2.31 -9.88
N CYS A 62 0.58 1.68 -9.54
CA CYS A 62 -0.39 2.20 -8.59
C CYS A 62 -0.69 1.18 -7.48
N MET A 63 -1.40 0.10 -7.80
CA MET A 63 -2.03 -0.78 -6.81
C MET A 63 -1.23 -2.03 -6.48
N ALA A 64 -0.17 -2.35 -7.22
CA ALA A 64 0.56 -3.62 -7.06
C ALA A 64 1.04 -3.88 -5.61
N SER A 65 1.56 -2.86 -4.92
CA SER A 65 1.98 -3.00 -3.51
C SER A 65 0.81 -3.26 -2.57
N ALA A 66 -0.35 -2.64 -2.81
CA ALA A 66 -1.56 -2.89 -2.04
C ALA A 66 -2.07 -4.31 -2.26
N VAL A 67 -2.17 -4.76 -3.52
CA VAL A 67 -2.60 -6.13 -3.87
C VAL A 67 -1.71 -7.17 -3.20
N VAL A 68 -0.38 -7.02 -3.29
CA VAL A 68 0.55 -7.96 -2.63
C VAL A 68 0.41 -7.90 -1.11
N GLY A 69 0.17 -6.73 -0.52
CA GLY A 69 -0.15 -6.58 0.90
C GLY A 69 -1.40 -7.35 1.33
N PHE A 70 -2.48 -7.25 0.55
CA PHE A 70 -3.73 -7.99 0.76
C PHE A 70 -3.52 -9.51 0.64
N MET A 71 -2.86 -9.97 -0.42
CA MET A 71 -2.58 -11.40 -0.60
C MET A 71 -1.73 -11.98 0.53
N ARG A 72 -0.76 -11.22 1.06
CA ARG A 72 0.09 -11.66 2.18
C ARG A 72 -0.62 -11.68 3.52
N THR A 73 -1.54 -10.74 3.75
CA THR A 73 -2.19 -10.56 5.07
C THR A 73 -3.50 -11.34 5.17
N PHE A 74 -4.28 -11.39 4.08
CA PHE A 74 -5.65 -11.91 4.07
C PHE A 74 -5.87 -13.03 3.04
N GLY A 75 -4.96 -13.21 2.08
CA GLY A 75 -5.11 -14.22 1.01
C GLY A 75 -6.17 -13.89 -0.03
N MET A 76 -6.78 -12.71 0.05
CA MET A 76 -7.78 -12.18 -0.88
C MET A 76 -7.53 -10.69 -1.07
N ASP A 77 -7.70 -10.22 -2.31
CA ASP A 77 -7.51 -8.82 -2.69
C ASP A 77 -8.71 -7.93 -2.31
N GLU A 78 -8.47 -6.63 -2.34
CA GLU A 78 -9.41 -5.52 -2.06
C GLU A 78 -9.77 -5.27 -0.58
N PRO A 79 -10.17 -4.03 -0.22
CA PRO A 79 -10.55 -3.68 1.15
C PRO A 79 -11.76 -4.48 1.66
N MET A 80 -11.73 -4.84 2.95
CA MET A 80 -12.89 -5.46 3.64
C MET A 80 -13.93 -4.45 4.13
N GLY A 81 -13.57 -3.16 4.20
CA GLY A 81 -14.46 -2.06 4.57
C GLY A 81 -15.13 -1.41 3.36
N CYS A 82 -15.89 -0.35 3.59
CA CYS A 82 -16.54 0.41 2.51
C CYS A 82 -16.65 1.89 2.86
N TYR A 83 -17.19 2.71 1.96
CA TYR A 83 -17.21 4.15 2.21
C TYR A 83 -18.13 4.57 3.37
N ASP A 84 -19.07 3.73 3.79
CA ASP A 84 -19.97 3.99 4.91
C ASP A 84 -19.23 4.04 6.27
N ASP A 85 -17.99 3.56 6.30
CA ASP A 85 -17.08 3.71 7.43
C ASP A 85 -16.74 5.19 7.69
N ILE A 86 -16.81 6.05 6.67
CA ILE A 86 -16.50 7.49 6.80
C ILE A 86 -17.49 8.16 7.75
N GLU A 87 -18.77 7.83 7.70
CA GLU A 87 -19.77 8.44 8.58
C GLU A 87 -19.72 7.87 10.01
N GLN A 88 -19.05 6.74 10.22
CA GLN A 88 -18.98 6.03 11.50
C GLN A 88 -17.64 6.21 12.23
N ALA A 89 -16.59 6.65 11.53
CA ALA A 89 -15.27 6.80 12.11
C ALA A 89 -15.19 7.90 13.19
N ASP A 90 -14.45 7.62 14.25
CA ASP A 90 -14.07 8.60 15.29
C ASP A 90 -12.71 9.25 15.01
N ALA A 91 -11.89 8.63 14.16
CA ALA A 91 -10.59 9.15 13.77
C ALA A 91 -10.26 8.78 12.32
N PHE A 92 -9.63 9.71 11.61
CA PHE A 92 -9.08 9.52 10.29
C PHE A 92 -7.57 9.69 10.33
N VAL A 93 -6.85 8.75 9.71
CA VAL A 93 -5.38 8.80 9.58
C VAL A 93 -5.01 8.69 8.12
N LEU A 94 -4.54 9.80 7.55
CA LEU A 94 -4.11 9.86 6.16
C LEU A 94 -2.60 9.63 6.09
N TRP A 95 -2.20 8.42 5.69
CA TRP A 95 -0.80 8.04 5.48
C TRP A 95 -0.32 8.47 4.08
N GLY A 96 0.06 9.74 3.93
CA GLY A 96 0.53 10.32 2.66
C GLY A 96 -0.57 10.60 1.63
N SER A 97 -1.83 10.27 1.94
CA SER A 97 -2.94 10.44 1.02
C SER A 97 -3.38 11.91 0.95
N ASN A 98 -3.15 12.57 -0.20
CA ASN A 98 -3.71 13.90 -0.47
C ASN A 98 -5.16 13.78 -0.97
N MET A 99 -6.08 13.36 -0.09
CA MET A 99 -7.47 13.10 -0.44
C MET A 99 -8.20 14.35 -0.95
N ALA A 100 -7.82 15.53 -0.47
CA ALA A 100 -8.41 16.80 -0.92
C ALA A 100 -8.33 17.01 -2.44
N GLU A 101 -7.30 16.48 -3.10
CA GLU A 101 -7.09 16.67 -4.53
C GLU A 101 -7.22 15.38 -5.34
N MET A 102 -6.91 14.21 -4.75
CA MET A 102 -6.91 12.93 -5.47
C MET A 102 -8.16 12.09 -5.21
N HIS A 103 -8.90 12.35 -4.12
CA HIS A 103 -10.19 11.69 -3.83
C HIS A 103 -11.22 12.68 -3.27
N PRO A 104 -11.58 13.75 -4.01
CA PRO A 104 -12.25 14.92 -3.43
C PRO A 104 -13.62 14.62 -2.80
N ILE A 105 -14.37 13.66 -3.34
CA ILE A 105 -15.69 13.30 -2.81
C ILE A 105 -15.57 12.51 -1.51
N LEU A 106 -14.56 11.64 -1.37
CA LEU A 106 -14.29 10.97 -0.09
C LEU A 106 -13.79 12.00 0.95
N TRP A 107 -12.94 12.94 0.53
CA TRP A 107 -12.50 14.03 1.41
C TRP A 107 -13.66 14.93 1.86
N SER A 108 -14.62 15.20 0.97
CA SER A 108 -15.83 15.95 1.33
C SER A 108 -16.64 15.23 2.41
N ARG A 109 -16.76 13.90 2.35
CA ARG A 109 -17.42 13.09 3.38
C ARG A 109 -16.66 13.14 4.72
N ILE A 110 -15.33 13.01 4.69
CA ILE A 110 -14.46 13.17 5.88
C ILE A 110 -14.63 14.56 6.50
N THR A 111 -14.63 15.59 5.66
CA THR A 111 -14.84 16.99 6.06
C THR A 111 -16.19 17.15 6.75
N ASN A 112 -17.26 16.59 6.18
CA ASN A 112 -18.58 16.62 6.79
C ASN A 112 -18.60 15.90 8.15
N ARG A 113 -18.05 14.68 8.24
CA ARG A 113 -17.96 13.92 9.50
C ARG A 113 -17.19 14.70 10.57
N ARG A 114 -16.02 15.25 10.23
CA ARG A 114 -15.18 16.02 11.16
C ARG A 114 -15.84 17.33 11.61
N LEU A 115 -16.49 18.07 10.72
CA LEU A 115 -17.09 19.36 11.06
C LEU A 115 -18.44 19.24 11.77
N SER A 116 -19.16 18.12 11.59
CA SER A 116 -20.43 17.86 12.26
C SER A 116 -20.28 17.24 13.66
N ASP A 117 -19.11 16.69 13.99
CA ASP A 117 -18.83 16.10 15.30
C ASP A 117 -17.44 16.54 15.83
N PRO A 118 -17.38 17.36 16.89
CA PRO A 118 -16.10 17.85 17.43
C PRO A 118 -15.24 16.75 18.10
N ASN A 119 -15.81 15.57 18.36
CA ASN A 119 -15.09 14.43 18.92
C ASN A 119 -14.27 13.68 17.87
N VAL A 120 -14.61 13.84 16.58
CA VAL A 120 -13.87 13.22 15.49
C VAL A 120 -12.51 13.90 15.33
N LYS A 121 -11.47 13.12 15.04
CA LYS A 121 -10.11 13.62 14.79
C LYS A 121 -9.61 13.30 13.39
N VAL A 122 -8.88 14.25 12.79
CA VAL A 122 -8.22 14.06 11.48
C VAL A 122 -6.72 14.26 11.65
N ALA A 123 -5.95 13.20 11.43
CA ALA A 123 -4.50 13.24 11.36
C ALA A 123 -4.02 13.10 9.91
N VAL A 124 -3.16 14.00 9.46
CA VAL A 124 -2.60 14.01 8.11
C VAL A 124 -1.09 13.87 8.22
N LEU A 125 -0.56 12.75 7.74
CA LEU A 125 0.87 12.51 7.64
C LEU A 125 1.26 12.68 6.17
N SER A 126 2.31 13.44 5.88
CA SER A 126 2.81 13.62 4.52
C SER A 126 4.30 13.95 4.50
N THR A 127 4.93 13.89 3.33
CA THR A 127 6.32 14.35 3.13
C THR A 127 6.40 15.83 2.76
N PHE A 128 5.25 16.46 2.48
CA PHE A 128 5.10 17.88 2.21
C PHE A 128 3.70 18.35 2.59
N GLN A 129 3.53 19.63 2.88
CA GLN A 129 2.21 20.19 3.19
C GLN A 129 1.37 20.36 1.91
N HIS A 130 0.09 20.01 1.98
CA HIS A 130 -0.90 20.14 0.90
C HIS A 130 -2.31 20.40 1.47
N ARG A 131 -3.34 20.57 0.61
CA ARG A 131 -4.69 21.00 1.02
C ARG A 131 -5.35 20.15 2.09
N SER A 132 -5.06 18.85 2.14
CA SER A 132 -5.59 17.98 3.20
C SER A 132 -5.18 18.43 4.62
N PHE A 133 -4.06 19.16 4.79
CA PHE A 133 -3.65 19.70 6.09
C PHE A 133 -4.61 20.77 6.64
N GLU A 134 -5.45 21.40 5.80
CA GLU A 134 -6.38 22.46 6.23
C GLU A 134 -7.44 21.97 7.23
N LEU A 135 -7.77 20.66 7.20
CA LEU A 135 -8.71 20.04 8.15
C LEU A 135 -8.00 19.32 9.31
N ALA A 136 -6.67 19.18 9.27
CA ALA A 136 -5.95 18.31 10.19
C ALA A 136 -5.94 18.86 11.62
N ASP A 137 -6.46 18.09 12.57
CA ASP A 137 -6.21 18.30 14.00
C ASP A 137 -4.74 18.01 14.35
N ASN A 138 -4.12 17.07 13.63
CA ASN A 138 -2.71 16.75 13.75
C ASN A 138 -2.04 16.59 12.38
N GLY A 139 -1.32 17.63 11.94
CA GLY A 139 -0.53 17.60 10.72
C GLY A 139 0.92 17.21 11.00
N ILE A 140 1.42 16.18 10.32
CA ILE A 140 2.79 15.69 10.46
C ILE A 140 3.47 15.72 9.09
N VAL A 141 4.59 16.44 9.00
CA VAL A 141 5.52 16.35 7.87
C VAL A 141 6.70 15.46 8.28
N PHE A 142 6.95 14.37 7.56
CA PHE A 142 7.97 13.37 7.91
C PHE A 142 8.95 13.11 6.76
N THR A 143 10.16 12.66 7.09
CA THR A 143 11.19 12.28 6.11
C THR A 143 10.73 11.10 5.25
N PRO A 144 10.90 11.11 3.90
CA PRO A 144 10.52 9.98 3.05
C PRO A 144 11.06 8.63 3.56
N GLN A 145 10.26 7.56 3.41
CA GLN A 145 10.55 6.19 3.90
C GLN A 145 10.52 6.00 5.43
N SER A 146 10.40 7.05 6.22
CA SER A 146 10.34 6.93 7.69
C SER A 146 8.96 6.55 8.24
N ASP A 147 7.95 6.42 7.39
CA ASP A 147 6.63 5.85 7.71
C ASP A 147 6.73 4.42 8.26
N LEU A 148 7.66 3.61 7.75
CA LEU A 148 7.97 2.29 8.29
C LEU A 148 8.36 2.33 9.78
N VAL A 149 9.07 3.38 10.20
CA VAL A 149 9.48 3.58 11.59
C VAL A 149 8.27 3.94 12.44
N ILE A 150 7.39 4.80 11.93
CA ILE A 150 6.17 5.24 12.61
C ILE A 150 5.22 4.05 12.82
N LEU A 151 4.99 3.23 11.80
CA LEU A 151 4.12 2.05 11.88
C LEU A 151 4.59 1.08 12.97
N ASN A 152 5.90 0.79 13.01
CA ASN A 152 6.47 -0.09 14.04
C ASN A 152 6.43 0.55 15.44
N TYR A 153 6.62 1.87 15.55
CA TYR A 153 6.45 2.58 16.82
C TYR A 153 5.02 2.51 17.33
N ILE A 154 4.01 2.66 16.49
CA ILE A 154 2.59 2.54 16.90
C ILE A 154 2.33 1.11 17.40
N ALA A 155 2.83 0.08 16.71
CA ALA A 155 2.70 -1.30 17.17
C ALA A 155 3.37 -1.52 18.53
N ASN A 156 4.59 -1.02 18.72
CA ASN A 156 5.28 -1.04 20.00
C ASN A 156 4.48 -0.32 21.09
N TYR A 157 3.94 0.87 20.80
CA TYR A 157 3.14 1.66 21.72
C TYR A 157 1.88 0.92 22.16
N ILE A 158 1.17 0.25 21.24
CA ILE A 158 0.00 -0.59 21.56
C ILE A 158 0.39 -1.69 22.56
N ILE A 159 1.51 -2.37 22.33
CA ILE A 159 1.98 -3.44 23.23
C ILE A 159 2.43 -2.88 24.58
N GLN A 160 3.20 -1.79 24.60
CA GLN A 160 3.69 -1.15 25.83
C GLN A 160 2.56 -0.65 26.74
N ASN A 161 1.41 -0.30 26.15
CA ASN A 161 0.25 0.22 26.89
C ASN A 161 -0.83 -0.84 27.10
N ASN A 162 -0.52 -2.13 26.91
CA ASN A 162 -1.47 -3.24 27.06
C ASN A 162 -2.78 -3.05 26.26
N ALA A 163 -2.69 -2.39 25.11
CA ALA A 163 -3.85 -2.04 24.26
C ALA A 163 -4.14 -3.08 23.16
N VAL A 164 -3.50 -4.25 23.22
CA VAL A 164 -3.79 -5.38 22.33
C VAL A 164 -5.17 -5.94 22.68
N ASN A 165 -6.09 -6.01 21.71
CA ASN A 165 -7.35 -6.74 21.86
C ASN A 165 -7.04 -8.26 21.89
N GLN A 166 -6.94 -8.81 23.09
CA GLN A 166 -6.50 -10.20 23.32
C GLN A 166 -7.43 -11.24 22.68
N ASP A 167 -8.75 -10.99 22.69
CA ASP A 167 -9.73 -11.93 22.16
C ASP A 167 -9.60 -12.05 20.63
N PHE A 168 -9.59 -10.91 19.94
CA PHE A 168 -9.40 -10.88 18.50
C PHE A 168 -8.04 -11.45 18.10
N PHE A 169 -6.98 -11.01 18.78
CA PHE A 169 -5.61 -11.40 18.46
C PHE A 169 -5.41 -12.92 18.56
N THR A 170 -5.93 -13.53 19.63
CA THR A 170 -5.76 -14.97 19.87
C THR A 170 -6.56 -15.83 18.87
N LYS A 171 -7.72 -15.36 18.42
CA LYS A 171 -8.63 -16.14 17.56
C LYS A 171 -8.38 -15.93 16.06
N HIS A 172 -7.84 -14.78 15.66
CA HIS A 172 -7.91 -14.32 14.27
C HIS A 172 -6.57 -13.85 13.68
N VAL A 173 -5.48 -13.85 14.45
CA VAL A 173 -4.19 -13.33 13.99
C VAL A 173 -3.10 -14.41 14.05
N ASN A 174 -2.24 -14.42 13.03
CA ASN A 174 -0.97 -15.14 13.05
C ASN A 174 0.17 -14.14 12.83
N LEU A 175 1.36 -14.49 13.33
CA LEU A 175 2.56 -13.66 13.22
C LEU A 175 3.61 -14.35 12.35
N ARG A 176 4.24 -13.58 11.47
CA ARG A 176 5.36 -14.02 10.65
C ARG A 176 6.44 -12.96 10.58
N LYS A 177 7.70 -13.39 10.42
CA LYS A 177 8.86 -12.54 10.15
C LYS A 177 9.20 -12.61 8.67
N GLY A 178 9.15 -11.48 7.98
CA GLY A 178 9.57 -11.38 6.57
C GLY A 178 11.09 -11.38 6.41
N ALA A 179 11.57 -11.89 5.28
CA ALA A 179 12.94 -11.67 4.83
C ALA A 179 13.22 -10.16 4.67
N THR A 180 14.42 -9.74 5.05
CA THR A 180 14.89 -8.36 4.92
C THR A 180 16.03 -8.28 3.92
N ASP A 181 16.47 -7.07 3.59
CA ASP A 181 17.58 -6.85 2.64
C ASP A 181 17.30 -7.47 1.27
N ILE A 182 16.22 -7.00 0.64
CA ILE A 182 15.60 -7.59 -0.55
C ILE A 182 15.91 -6.84 -1.86
N GLY A 183 16.83 -5.87 -1.84
CA GLY A 183 17.11 -5.02 -2.99
C GLY A 183 16.00 -4.01 -3.28
N TYR A 184 15.99 -3.48 -4.50
CA TYR A 184 15.13 -2.37 -4.95
C TYR A 184 14.44 -2.64 -6.30
N GLY A 185 14.49 -3.88 -6.81
CA GLY A 185 13.84 -4.27 -8.06
C GLY A 185 14.49 -3.66 -9.30
N LEU A 186 15.78 -3.30 -9.24
CA LEU A 186 16.52 -2.76 -10.37
C LEU A 186 17.06 -3.90 -11.26
N ARG A 187 17.78 -3.54 -12.33
CA ARG A 187 18.47 -4.55 -13.15
C ARG A 187 19.47 -5.34 -12.27
N PRO A 188 19.65 -6.66 -12.46
CA PRO A 188 20.56 -7.48 -11.63
C PRO A 188 22.03 -7.02 -11.65
N THR A 189 22.42 -6.24 -12.65
CA THR A 189 23.76 -5.66 -12.75
C THR A 189 23.98 -4.46 -11.84
N HIS A 190 22.91 -3.85 -11.32
CA HIS A 190 22.95 -2.65 -10.50
C HIS A 190 23.63 -2.91 -9.13
N PRO A 191 24.46 -1.99 -8.62
CA PRO A 191 25.17 -2.20 -7.35
C PRO A 191 24.28 -2.58 -6.16
N LEU A 192 23.11 -1.95 -6.04
CA LEU A 192 22.17 -2.23 -4.95
C LEU A 192 21.57 -3.65 -5.02
N GLU A 193 21.34 -4.19 -6.23
CA GLU A 193 20.85 -5.57 -6.38
C GLU A 193 21.94 -6.59 -6.08
N LYS A 194 23.18 -6.29 -6.48
CA LYS A 194 24.34 -7.11 -6.14
C LYS A 194 24.65 -7.12 -4.64
N ALA A 195 24.34 -6.03 -3.95
CA ALA A 195 24.58 -5.89 -2.51
C ALA A 195 23.48 -6.56 -1.67
N ALA A 196 22.28 -6.75 -2.21
CA ALA A 196 21.15 -7.32 -1.48
C ALA A 196 21.38 -8.79 -1.14
N LYS A 197 21.10 -9.17 0.12
CA LYS A 197 21.21 -10.57 0.56
C LYS A 197 20.09 -11.46 0.03
N ASN A 198 18.88 -10.93 -0.14
CA ASN A 198 17.68 -11.69 -0.50
C ASN A 198 16.90 -11.03 -1.66
N PRO A 199 17.55 -10.74 -2.81
CA PRO A 199 16.98 -9.89 -3.86
C PRO A 199 15.61 -10.39 -4.34
N GLY A 200 14.59 -9.55 -4.19
CA GLY A 200 13.21 -9.84 -4.58
C GLY A 200 12.48 -10.91 -3.76
N SER A 201 13.06 -11.42 -2.68
CA SER A 201 12.45 -12.46 -1.86
C SER A 201 11.24 -11.92 -1.09
N ASP A 202 10.13 -12.63 -1.18
CA ASP A 202 8.91 -12.39 -0.43
C ASP A 202 8.76 -13.39 0.74
N ALA A 203 9.78 -14.21 0.99
CA ALA A 203 9.77 -15.26 2.00
C ALA A 203 9.46 -14.72 3.41
N SER A 204 8.80 -15.54 4.21
CA SER A 204 8.57 -15.29 5.62
C SER A 204 8.45 -16.59 6.39
N GLU A 205 8.72 -16.53 7.69
CA GLU A 205 8.62 -17.67 8.62
C GLU A 205 7.69 -17.34 9.78
N PRO A 206 7.00 -18.32 10.41
CA PRO A 206 6.22 -18.08 11.61
C PRO A 206 7.06 -17.44 12.72
N MET A 207 6.44 -16.59 13.52
CA MET A 207 7.07 -15.85 14.61
C MET A 207 6.16 -15.91 15.85
N SER A 208 6.74 -16.01 17.04
CA SER A 208 5.98 -15.91 18.30
C SER A 208 5.63 -14.45 18.65
N PHE A 209 4.64 -14.25 19.51
CA PHE A 209 4.29 -12.90 19.98
C PHE A 209 5.44 -12.21 20.72
N ASP A 210 6.21 -12.96 21.53
CA ASP A 210 7.35 -12.40 22.26
C ASP A 210 8.48 -11.96 21.32
N GLU A 211 8.73 -12.71 20.25
CA GLU A 211 9.67 -12.29 19.20
C GLU A 211 9.19 -11.04 18.45
N TYR A 212 7.90 -10.96 18.15
CA TYR A 212 7.32 -9.76 17.52
C TYR A 212 7.41 -8.55 18.45
N LYS A 213 7.09 -8.72 19.73
CA LYS A 213 7.23 -7.70 20.77
C LYS A 213 8.67 -7.22 20.89
N ALA A 214 9.64 -8.13 20.92
CA ALA A 214 11.06 -7.78 20.95
C ALA A 214 11.49 -7.03 19.68
N PHE A 215 11.00 -7.45 18.51
CA PHE A 215 11.28 -6.77 17.24
C PHE A 215 10.77 -5.32 17.23
N VAL A 216 9.51 -5.09 17.59
CA VAL A 216 8.96 -3.72 17.58
C VAL A 216 9.48 -2.86 18.72
N ALA A 217 9.99 -3.45 19.81
CA ALA A 217 10.58 -2.71 20.93
C ALA A 217 11.79 -1.85 20.52
N GLU A 218 12.47 -2.19 19.41
CA GLU A 218 13.56 -1.38 18.84
C GLU A 218 13.08 -0.02 18.31
N TYR A 219 11.78 0.15 18.07
CA TYR A 219 11.17 1.37 17.53
C TYR A 219 10.62 2.21 18.68
N THR A 220 11.53 2.85 19.42
CA THR A 220 11.21 3.75 20.53
C THR A 220 10.72 5.10 20.02
N LEU A 221 10.07 5.89 20.87
CA LEU A 221 9.68 7.27 20.56
C LEU A 221 10.91 8.11 20.16
N ASP A 222 12.05 7.89 20.81
CA ASP A 222 13.29 8.63 20.58
C ASP A 222 13.85 8.37 19.18
N LYS A 223 14.02 7.09 18.83
CA LYS A 223 14.46 6.67 17.49
C LYS A 223 13.48 7.14 16.42
N THR A 224 12.18 7.06 16.70
CA THR A 224 11.14 7.48 15.75
C THR A 224 11.20 8.98 15.49
N ALA A 225 11.28 9.80 16.54
CA ALA A 225 11.38 11.25 16.40
C ALA A 225 12.64 11.67 15.63
N GLU A 226 13.78 11.01 15.91
CA GLU A 226 15.04 11.24 15.21
C GLU A 226 14.95 10.90 13.72
N MET A 227 14.53 9.67 13.39
CA MET A 227 14.51 9.19 11.99
C MET A 227 13.46 9.89 11.12
N THR A 228 12.34 10.30 11.72
CA THR A 228 11.23 10.95 11.01
C THR A 228 11.41 12.46 10.88
N GLY A 229 12.23 13.07 11.73
CA GLY A 229 12.30 14.53 11.88
C GLY A 229 11.08 15.13 12.57
N VAL A 230 10.18 14.31 13.14
CA VAL A 230 8.94 14.76 13.76
C VAL A 230 9.14 14.92 15.27
N PRO A 231 8.88 16.11 15.86
CA PRO A 231 9.06 16.35 17.28
C PRO A 231 8.28 15.38 18.16
N LYS A 232 8.87 14.95 19.29
CA LYS A 232 8.24 14.04 20.27
C LYS A 232 6.83 14.50 20.69
N ILE A 233 6.62 15.81 20.81
CA ILE A 233 5.34 16.40 21.25
C ILE A 233 4.21 16.16 20.23
N SER A 234 4.50 16.07 18.93
CA SER A 234 3.51 15.80 17.88
C SER A 234 2.94 14.38 17.96
N TRP A 235 3.60 13.49 18.70
CA TRP A 235 3.12 12.13 18.99
C TRP A 235 2.20 12.07 20.22
N ASN A 236 2.15 13.12 21.03
CA ASN A 236 1.31 13.16 22.23
C ASN A 236 -0.17 13.49 21.93
N SER A 237 -0.46 14.18 20.82
CA SER A 237 -1.83 14.47 20.39
C SER A 237 -2.62 13.21 19.99
N TRP A 238 -1.93 12.11 19.69
CA TRP A 238 -2.51 10.78 19.49
C TRP A 238 -2.94 10.10 20.79
N ARG A 239 -2.50 10.59 21.96
CA ARG A 239 -2.70 9.96 23.28
C ARG A 239 -4.01 10.38 23.95
N SER A 240 -5.01 10.87 23.20
CA SER A 240 -6.29 11.29 23.78
C SER A 240 -7.00 10.11 24.46
N SER A 241 -7.69 10.39 25.57
CA SER A 241 -8.35 9.46 26.49
C SER A 241 -9.48 8.60 25.91
N THR A 242 -9.73 8.68 24.60
CA THR A 242 -10.78 7.93 23.92
C THR A 242 -10.15 6.66 23.35
N PRO A 243 -10.51 5.45 23.82
CA PRO A 243 -10.01 4.23 23.21
C PRO A 243 -10.40 4.24 21.73
N ILE A 244 -9.40 4.12 20.84
CA ILE A 244 -9.62 3.88 19.43
C ILE A 244 -10.42 2.58 19.36
N ARG A 245 -11.74 2.68 19.20
CA ARG A 245 -12.61 1.54 18.96
C ARG A 245 -12.39 1.15 17.51
N ILE A 246 -11.50 0.19 17.29
CA ILE A 246 -11.51 -0.59 16.06
C ILE A 246 -12.72 -1.52 16.21
N SER A 247 -13.88 -1.10 15.74
CA SER A 247 -15.04 -1.99 15.62
C SER A 247 -14.72 -3.04 14.56
N ALA A 248 -14.81 -4.31 14.94
CA ALA A 248 -14.85 -5.44 14.01
C ALA A 248 -16.21 -5.50 13.31
#